data_AF-A0A9E3DB03-F1
#
_entry.id   AF-A0A9E3DB03-F1
#
_cell.length_a   1.000
_cell.length_b   1.000
_cell.length_c   1.000
_cell.angle_alpha   90.00
_cell.angle_beta   90.00
_cell.angle_gamma   90.00
#
_symmetry.space_group_name_H-M   'P 1'
#
loop_
_entity.id
_entity.type
_entity.pdbx_description
1 polymer ?
#
loop_
_entity_poly.entity_id
_entity_poly.type
_entity_poly.pdbx_seq_one_letter_code
_entity_poly.pdbx_strand_id
1 'polypeptide(L)'
;MAIAAAIVLAVAASIIANPSRTALFAQPLHPEQLAEVEDRLAQWSVPFTPSADNVIVDTAHRNDVLLRLSLAGVPHAHVATTGEALANVGVLTPQAVVDAQTRSGLAGDIEVALRSIEGVDDARVIIAPGKVAEFSDEGTADATASVRLQLRPGTRLSRASIAGIRSFVAASVTGLDPMRVTILDDHGVALTGDAAESDDASALQTSLQTALDEALGAGVAIVRVHAEYASAESEQRDVRRAPLGSAPIVRESATESFTGAGRHYDKNNERDDRGSDVHETVSRLPRGSLARMTTAVVVDAQKNLELENVRVLA
;
A
#
# COMPACT_ATOMS: atom_id res chain seq x y z
N MET A 1 60.55 -16.69 -51.47
CA MET A 1 60.37 -16.92 -50.01
C MET A 1 60.02 -15.63 -49.24
N ALA A 2 60.73 -14.51 -49.42
CA ALA A 2 60.47 -13.27 -48.65
C ALA A 2 59.07 -12.65 -48.88
N ILE A 3 58.57 -12.67 -50.12
CA ILE A 3 57.26 -12.08 -50.45
C ILE A 3 56.10 -12.91 -49.88
N ALA A 4 56.23 -14.24 -49.86
CA ALA A 4 55.25 -15.13 -49.26
C ALA A 4 55.19 -14.95 -47.72
N ALA A 5 56.34 -14.77 -47.07
CA ALA A 5 56.39 -14.50 -45.63
C ALA A 5 55.74 -13.14 -45.28
N ALA A 6 55.96 -12.10 -46.10
CA ALA A 6 55.35 -10.78 -45.89
C ALA A 6 53.82 -10.82 -46.03
N ILE A 7 53.29 -11.59 -46.99
CA ILE A 7 51.84 -11.74 -47.18
C ILE A 7 51.22 -12.51 -46.00
N VAL A 8 51.87 -13.58 -45.52
CA VAL A 8 51.38 -14.33 -44.36
C VAL A 8 51.39 -13.47 -43.09
N LEU A 9 52.43 -12.65 -42.89
CA LEU A 9 52.51 -11.73 -41.76
C LEU A 9 51.42 -10.64 -41.84
N ALA A 10 51.16 -10.11 -43.03
CA ALA A 10 50.12 -9.10 -43.25
C ALA A 10 48.71 -9.67 -43.03
N VAL A 11 48.47 -10.91 -43.46
CA VAL A 11 47.19 -11.61 -43.21
C VAL A 11 47.03 -11.92 -41.72
N ALA A 12 48.08 -12.40 -41.05
CA ALA A 12 48.05 -12.63 -39.60
C ALA A 12 47.83 -11.33 -38.81
N ALA A 13 48.46 -10.23 -39.22
CA ALA A 13 48.25 -8.91 -38.62
C ALA A 13 46.82 -8.39 -38.85
N SER A 14 46.22 -8.66 -40.02
CA SER A 14 44.83 -8.29 -40.33
C SER A 14 43.80 -9.06 -39.50
N ILE A 15 44.09 -10.31 -39.16
CA ILE A 15 43.25 -11.14 -38.27
C ILE A 15 43.35 -10.66 -36.81
N ILE A 16 44.53 -10.18 -36.38
CA ILE A 16 44.72 -9.58 -35.05
C ILE A 16 44.09 -8.18 -34.97
N ALA A 17 44.06 -7.43 -36.08
CA ALA A 17 43.56 -6.07 -36.13
C ALA A 17 42.02 -5.96 -36.23
N ASN A 18 41.32 -7.04 -36.58
CA ASN A 18 39.86 -7.08 -36.63
C ASN A 18 39.31 -7.97 -35.51
N PRO A 19 39.24 -7.48 -34.26
CA PRO A 19 38.54 -8.19 -33.21
C PRO A 19 37.10 -8.43 -33.67
N SER A 20 36.67 -9.69 -33.60
CA SER A 20 35.29 -10.05 -33.92
C SER A 20 34.34 -9.22 -33.05
N ARG A 21 33.52 -8.38 -33.67
CA ARG A 21 32.52 -7.53 -32.98
C ARG A 21 31.17 -8.22 -33.01
N THR A 22 30.47 -8.23 -31.87
CA THR A 22 29.21 -8.96 -31.73
C THR A 22 28.20 -8.18 -30.89
N ALA A 23 26.92 -8.44 -31.14
CA ALA A 23 25.83 -7.85 -30.37
C ALA A 23 25.86 -8.35 -28.92
N LEU A 24 25.68 -7.42 -27.99
CA LEU A 24 25.70 -7.72 -26.57
C LEU A 24 24.46 -8.54 -26.18
N PHE A 25 23.27 -8.06 -26.51
CA PHE A 25 22.00 -8.75 -26.22
C PHE A 25 21.48 -9.55 -27.41
N ALA A 26 20.74 -10.63 -27.14
CA ALA A 26 20.11 -11.46 -28.18
C ALA A 26 18.79 -10.87 -28.69
N GLN A 27 18.14 -10.04 -27.87
CA GLN A 27 16.91 -9.33 -28.21
C GLN A 27 17.20 -7.83 -28.37
N PRO A 28 16.43 -7.12 -29.22
CA PRO A 28 16.52 -5.67 -29.29
C PRO A 28 16.11 -5.05 -27.95
N LEU A 29 16.82 -4.01 -27.54
CA LEU A 29 16.52 -3.23 -26.35
C LEU A 29 15.58 -2.08 -26.69
N HIS A 30 14.74 -1.68 -25.73
CA HIS A 30 14.01 -0.41 -25.83
C HIS A 30 14.97 0.78 -25.69
N PRO A 31 14.63 1.97 -26.23
CA PRO A 31 15.52 3.14 -26.21
C PRO A 31 16.01 3.54 -24.81
N GLU A 32 15.16 3.41 -23.80
CA GLU A 32 15.49 3.64 -22.38
C GLU A 32 16.51 2.63 -21.84
N GLN A 33 16.32 1.34 -22.14
CA GLN A 33 17.24 0.26 -21.75
C GLN A 33 18.58 0.39 -22.46
N LEU A 34 18.56 0.82 -23.72
CA LEU A 34 19.77 1.08 -24.50
C LEU A 34 20.57 2.21 -23.87
N ALA A 35 19.93 3.35 -23.57
CA ALA A 35 20.59 4.48 -22.92
C ALA A 35 21.18 4.10 -21.55
N GLU A 36 20.47 3.28 -20.77
CA GLU A 36 20.94 2.79 -19.49
C GLU A 36 22.19 1.89 -19.62
N VAL A 37 22.15 0.94 -20.55
CA VAL A 37 23.31 0.07 -20.84
C VAL A 37 24.50 0.90 -21.32
N GLU A 38 24.29 1.86 -22.21
CA GLU A 38 25.35 2.74 -22.72
C GLU A 38 26.00 3.55 -21.61
N ASP A 39 25.21 4.16 -20.72
CA ASP A 39 25.72 4.90 -19.56
C ASP A 39 26.54 3.99 -18.64
N ARG A 40 26.06 2.76 -18.39
CA ARG A 40 26.77 1.81 -17.53
C ARG A 40 28.10 1.34 -18.13
N LEU A 41 28.12 1.10 -19.44
CA LEU A 41 29.34 0.74 -20.17
C LEU A 41 30.34 1.91 -20.20
N ALA A 42 29.85 3.14 -20.36
CA ALA A 42 30.66 4.35 -20.29
C ALA A 42 31.29 4.53 -18.90
N GLN A 43 30.52 4.35 -17.83
CA GLN A 43 31.02 4.40 -16.44
C GLN A 43 32.12 3.35 -16.18
N TRP A 44 32.05 2.19 -16.82
CA TRP A 44 33.06 1.13 -16.70
C TRP A 44 34.21 1.25 -17.70
N SER A 45 34.22 2.30 -18.53
CA SER A 45 35.22 2.52 -19.57
C SER A 45 35.37 1.34 -20.53
N VAL A 46 34.27 0.64 -20.82
CA VAL A 46 34.25 -0.48 -21.77
C VAL A 46 34.06 0.09 -23.17
N PRO A 47 34.91 -0.27 -24.16
CA PRO A 47 34.73 0.20 -25.53
C PRO A 47 33.50 -0.46 -26.15
N PHE A 48 32.54 0.34 -26.59
CA PHE A 48 31.34 -0.12 -27.26
C PHE A 48 31.06 0.68 -28.54
N THR A 49 30.31 0.08 -29.47
CA THR A 49 29.77 0.78 -30.65
C THR A 49 28.24 0.75 -30.55
N PRO A 50 27.59 1.92 -30.45
CA PRO A 50 26.13 1.99 -30.40
C PRO A 50 25.52 1.53 -31.72
N SER A 51 24.43 0.79 -31.65
CA SER A 51 23.56 0.42 -32.77
C SER A 51 22.13 0.87 -32.48
N ALA A 52 21.23 0.81 -33.46
CA ALA A 52 19.87 1.33 -33.31
C ALA A 52 19.09 0.68 -32.15
N ASP A 53 19.23 -0.65 -32.00
CA ASP A 53 18.44 -1.44 -31.04
C ASP A 53 19.33 -2.28 -30.10
N ASN A 54 20.65 -2.08 -30.12
CA ASN A 54 21.59 -2.91 -29.35
C ASN A 54 22.96 -2.22 -29.20
N VAL A 55 23.81 -2.78 -28.35
CA VAL A 55 25.20 -2.36 -28.18
C VAL A 55 26.14 -3.43 -28.72
N ILE A 56 27.12 -3.03 -29.53
CA ILE A 56 28.12 -3.93 -30.10
C ILE A 56 29.41 -3.83 -29.29
N VAL A 57 29.92 -4.98 -28.84
CA VAL A 57 31.16 -5.10 -28.08
C VAL A 57 32.12 -6.11 -28.72
N ASP A 58 33.37 -6.13 -28.26
CA ASP A 58 34.33 -7.18 -28.63
C ASP A 58 33.82 -8.55 -28.16
N THR A 59 33.87 -9.55 -29.04
CA THR A 59 33.44 -10.92 -28.74
C THR A 59 34.23 -11.52 -27.58
N ALA A 60 35.50 -11.14 -27.40
CA ALA A 60 36.32 -11.59 -26.28
C ALA A 60 35.78 -11.12 -24.93
N HIS A 61 35.17 -9.93 -24.88
CA HIS A 61 34.68 -9.31 -23.64
C HIS A 61 33.17 -9.41 -23.46
N ARG A 62 32.43 -9.90 -24.46
CA ARG A 62 30.97 -9.99 -24.43
C ARG A 62 30.42 -10.68 -23.18
N ASN A 63 30.95 -11.86 -22.85
CA ASN A 63 30.44 -12.64 -21.72
C ASN A 63 30.74 -11.98 -20.37
N ASP A 64 31.92 -11.39 -20.22
CA ASP A 64 32.33 -10.67 -19.00
C ASP A 64 31.46 -9.43 -18.80
N VAL A 65 31.21 -8.68 -19.87
CA VAL A 65 30.34 -7.49 -19.86
C VAL A 65 28.89 -7.87 -19.53
N LEU A 66 28.36 -8.93 -20.15
CA LEU A 66 27.03 -9.44 -19.84
C LEU A 66 26.90 -9.90 -18.38
N LEU A 67 27.90 -10.62 -17.87
CA LEU A 67 27.92 -11.03 -16.47
C LEU A 67 27.90 -9.81 -15.55
N ARG A 68 28.72 -8.80 -15.85
CA ARG A 68 28.81 -7.57 -15.05
C ARG A 68 27.52 -6.76 -15.08
N LEU A 69 26.86 -6.66 -16.24
CA LEU A 69 25.55 -6.02 -16.38
C LEU A 69 24.46 -6.79 -15.62
N SER A 70 24.45 -8.12 -15.74
CA SER A 70 23.51 -8.98 -15.00
C SER A 70 23.67 -8.85 -13.49
N LEU A 71 24.91 -8.74 -12.98
CA LEU A 71 25.18 -8.51 -11.56
C LEU A 71 24.74 -7.11 -11.11
N ALA A 72 24.73 -6.14 -12.02
CA ALA A 72 24.26 -4.79 -11.75
C ALA A 72 22.73 -4.62 -11.91
N GLY A 73 22.01 -5.65 -12.37
CA GLY A 73 20.57 -5.57 -12.64
C GLY A 73 20.18 -4.77 -13.88
N VAL A 74 21.15 -4.48 -14.76
CA VAL A 74 20.97 -3.64 -15.96
C VAL A 74 20.86 -4.53 -17.20
N PRO A 75 19.93 -4.25 -18.15
CA PRO A 75 18.93 -3.17 -18.11
C PRO A 75 17.77 -3.48 -17.16
N HIS A 76 17.17 -2.43 -16.60
CA HIS A 76 15.91 -2.57 -15.90
C HIS A 76 14.83 -3.11 -16.86
N ALA A 77 13.83 -3.80 -16.29
CA ALA A 77 12.71 -4.27 -17.08
C ALA A 77 11.98 -3.08 -17.73
N HIS A 78 11.66 -3.22 -19.02
CA HIS A 78 10.85 -2.25 -19.76
C HIS A 78 9.52 -2.01 -19.04
N VAL A 79 9.14 -0.75 -18.94
CA VAL A 79 7.88 -0.35 -18.31
C VAL A 79 6.99 0.25 -19.38
N ALA A 80 5.92 -0.48 -19.72
CA ALA A 80 4.95 -0.01 -20.70
C ALA A 80 4.12 1.14 -20.12
N THR A 81 4.31 2.34 -20.67
CA THR A 81 3.54 3.55 -20.32
C THR A 81 2.14 3.52 -20.92
N THR A 82 1.25 4.43 -20.50
CA THR A 82 -0.11 4.53 -21.05
C THR A 82 -0.12 4.71 -22.56
N GLY A 83 0.82 5.51 -23.10
CA GLY A 83 0.94 5.73 -24.54
C GLY A 83 1.22 4.45 -25.31
N GLU A 84 2.16 3.64 -24.84
CA GLU A 84 2.52 2.36 -25.46
C GLU A 84 1.45 1.30 -25.25
N ALA A 85 0.87 1.27 -24.04
CA ALA A 85 -0.16 0.32 -23.68
C ALA A 85 -1.38 0.47 -24.60
N LEU A 86 -1.80 1.71 -24.86
CA LEU A 86 -2.97 2.01 -25.69
C LEU A 86 -2.68 1.99 -27.20
N ALA A 87 -1.42 2.02 -27.63
CA ALA A 87 -1.07 2.06 -29.06
C ALA A 87 -1.61 0.86 -29.86
N ASN A 88 -1.79 -0.29 -29.21
CA ASN A 88 -2.27 -1.53 -29.83
C ASN A 88 -3.79 -1.77 -29.65
N VAL A 89 -4.52 -0.82 -29.07
CA VAL A 89 -5.96 -0.95 -28.84
C VAL A 89 -6.72 -0.64 -30.13
N GLY A 90 -7.25 -1.69 -30.76
CA GLY A 90 -8.07 -1.55 -31.96
C GLY A 90 -9.54 -1.22 -31.68
N VAL A 91 -10.28 -0.72 -32.68
CA VAL A 91 -11.71 -0.35 -32.54
C VAL A 91 -12.61 -1.50 -32.06
N LEU A 92 -12.22 -2.75 -32.32
CA LEU A 92 -12.99 -3.94 -31.96
C LEU A 92 -12.54 -4.60 -30.64
N THR A 93 -11.62 -4.01 -29.87
CA THR A 93 -11.19 -4.60 -28.60
C THR A 93 -12.29 -4.52 -27.54
N PRO A 94 -12.53 -5.58 -26.75
CA PRO A 94 -13.49 -5.54 -25.65
C PRO A 94 -13.13 -4.49 -24.60
N GLN A 95 -14.13 -3.79 -24.04
CA GLN A 95 -13.92 -2.73 -23.05
C GLN A 95 -13.09 -3.20 -21.84
N ALA A 96 -13.33 -4.42 -21.35
CA ALA A 96 -12.58 -4.98 -20.23
C ALA A 96 -11.06 -5.09 -20.51
N VAL A 97 -10.68 -5.32 -21.78
CA VAL A 97 -9.28 -5.35 -22.21
C VAL A 97 -8.71 -3.94 -22.27
N VAL A 98 -9.47 -2.98 -22.80
CA VAL A 98 -9.08 -1.56 -22.82
C VAL A 98 -8.85 -1.03 -21.40
N ASP A 99 -9.74 -1.36 -20.47
CA ASP A 99 -9.64 -0.93 -19.07
C ASP A 99 -8.45 -1.60 -18.37
N ALA A 100 -8.17 -2.87 -18.67
CA ALA A 100 -6.97 -3.55 -18.16
C ALA A 100 -5.68 -2.91 -18.70
N GLN A 101 -5.66 -2.58 -19.99
CA GLN A 101 -4.51 -1.99 -20.65
C GLN A 101 -4.25 -0.55 -20.20
N THR A 102 -5.30 0.25 -20.05
CA THR A 102 -5.24 1.61 -19.47
C THR A 102 -4.67 1.56 -18.04
N ARG A 103 -5.11 0.59 -17.22
CA ARG A 103 -4.60 0.44 -15.85
C ARG A 103 -3.13 0.04 -15.81
N SER A 104 -2.72 -0.90 -16.65
CA SER A 104 -1.31 -1.31 -16.76
C SER A 104 -0.43 -0.16 -17.24
N GLY A 105 -0.91 0.62 -18.22
CA GLY A 105 -0.23 1.80 -18.70
C GLY A 105 -0.09 2.90 -17.64
N LEU A 106 -1.17 3.17 -16.89
CA LEU A 106 -1.14 4.13 -15.79
C LEU A 106 -0.18 3.68 -14.69
N ALA A 107 -0.15 2.39 -14.36
CA ALA A 107 0.85 1.85 -13.44
C ALA A 107 2.27 2.10 -13.95
N GLY A 108 2.51 1.91 -15.25
CA GLY A 108 3.80 2.20 -15.87
C GLY A 108 4.19 3.69 -15.83
N ASP A 109 3.25 4.60 -16.06
CA ASP A 109 3.50 6.04 -15.95
C ASP A 109 3.92 6.42 -14.51
N ILE A 110 3.27 5.81 -13.52
CA ILE A 110 3.60 6.00 -12.09
C ILE A 110 4.99 5.39 -11.79
N GLU A 111 5.29 4.19 -12.30
CA GLU A 111 6.60 3.55 -12.12
C GLU A 111 7.74 4.43 -12.66
N VAL A 112 7.60 4.96 -13.87
CA VAL A 112 8.58 5.89 -14.48
C VAL A 112 8.72 7.16 -13.63
N ALA A 113 7.62 7.73 -13.14
CA ALA A 113 7.66 8.89 -12.27
C ALA A 113 8.37 8.61 -10.94
N LEU A 114 8.12 7.44 -10.32
CA LEU A 114 8.76 7.04 -9.07
C LEU A 114 10.26 6.76 -9.24
N ARG A 115 10.69 6.20 -10.38
CA ARG A 115 12.12 6.02 -10.72
C ARG A 115 12.88 7.34 -10.83
N SER A 116 12.20 8.46 -11.11
CA SER A 116 12.82 9.79 -11.16
C SER A 116 13.15 10.38 -9.78
N ILE A 117 12.64 9.78 -8.70
CA ILE A 117 12.88 10.23 -7.33
C ILE A 117 14.31 9.88 -6.91
N GLU A 118 15.00 10.85 -6.32
CA GLU A 118 16.36 10.63 -5.81
C GLU A 118 16.39 9.49 -4.79
N GLY A 119 17.28 8.53 -5.01
CA GLY A 119 17.45 7.37 -4.15
C GLY A 119 16.62 6.15 -4.52
N VAL A 120 15.66 6.29 -5.44
CA VAL A 120 14.95 5.16 -6.05
C VAL A 120 15.80 4.63 -7.22
N ASP A 121 16.02 3.33 -7.23
CA ASP A 121 16.73 2.59 -8.28
C ASP A 121 15.73 1.98 -9.26
N ASP A 122 14.73 1.25 -8.72
CA ASP A 122 13.61 0.71 -9.47
C ASP A 122 12.29 0.89 -8.71
N ALA A 123 11.17 0.89 -9.42
CA ALA A 123 9.84 0.97 -8.85
C ALA A 123 8.88 0.05 -9.61
N ARG A 124 8.01 -0.65 -8.89
CA ARG A 124 6.93 -1.45 -9.45
C ARG A 124 5.60 -1.16 -8.77
N VAL A 125 4.55 -0.93 -9.55
CA VAL A 125 3.23 -0.54 -9.09
C VAL A 125 2.20 -1.54 -9.59
N ILE A 126 1.37 -2.03 -8.67
CA ILE A 126 0.25 -2.91 -8.98
C ILE A 126 -1.03 -2.22 -8.51
N ILE A 127 -1.95 -1.98 -9.44
CA ILE A 127 -3.25 -1.36 -9.16
C ILE A 127 -4.32 -2.44 -9.24
N ALA A 128 -4.99 -2.69 -8.11
CA ALA A 128 -6.16 -3.55 -8.05
C ALA A 128 -7.43 -2.68 -8.11
N PRO A 129 -8.29 -2.88 -9.13
CA PRO A 129 -9.47 -2.07 -9.33
C PRO A 129 -10.49 -2.33 -8.22
N GLY A 130 -11.20 -1.27 -7.84
CA GLY A 130 -12.37 -1.39 -7.00
C GLY A 130 -13.49 -2.17 -7.69
N LYS A 131 -14.36 -2.82 -6.90
CA LYS A 131 -15.59 -3.44 -7.41
C LYS A 131 -16.78 -2.57 -7.01
N VAL A 132 -17.53 -2.12 -8.01
CA VAL A 132 -18.83 -1.47 -7.80
C VAL A 132 -19.86 -2.59 -7.62
N ALA A 133 -20.49 -2.65 -6.44
CA ALA A 133 -21.60 -3.57 -6.22
C ALA A 133 -22.84 -3.01 -6.92
N GLU A 134 -23.17 -3.53 -8.10
CA GLU A 134 -24.32 -3.04 -8.88
C GLU A 134 -25.69 -3.40 -8.26
N PHE A 135 -25.73 -4.29 -7.26
CA PHE A 135 -26.98 -4.84 -6.70
C PHE A 135 -26.96 -5.14 -5.19
N SER A 136 -26.06 -4.53 -4.41
CA SER A 136 -25.97 -4.82 -2.96
C SER A 136 -25.84 -3.54 -2.14
N ASP A 137 -26.52 -3.49 -0.98
CA ASP A 137 -26.28 -2.49 0.08
C ASP A 137 -24.87 -2.64 0.72
N GLU A 138 -24.12 -3.68 0.31
CA GLU A 138 -22.71 -3.87 0.63
C GLU A 138 -21.88 -2.84 -0.16
N GLY A 139 -21.20 -1.96 0.58
CA GLY A 139 -20.50 -0.78 0.07
C GLY A 139 -19.56 -1.05 -1.11
N THR A 140 -19.34 0.00 -1.92
CA THR A 140 -18.38 -0.02 -3.03
C THR A 140 -16.99 -0.39 -2.49
N ALA A 141 -16.36 -1.42 -3.07
CA ALA A 141 -14.98 -1.73 -2.72
C ALA A 141 -14.05 -0.76 -3.44
N ASP A 142 -13.41 0.16 -2.72
CA ASP A 142 -12.46 1.10 -3.34
C ASP A 142 -11.25 0.39 -3.97
N ALA A 143 -10.59 1.10 -4.89
CA ALA A 143 -9.34 0.65 -5.47
C ALA A 143 -8.24 0.49 -4.41
N THR A 144 -7.28 -0.38 -4.68
CA THR A 144 -6.09 -0.57 -3.83
C THR A 144 -4.83 -0.58 -4.68
N ALA A 145 -3.72 -0.14 -4.12
CA ALA A 145 -2.43 -0.16 -4.82
C ALA A 145 -1.32 -0.71 -3.93
N SER A 146 -0.39 -1.42 -4.56
CA SER A 146 0.84 -1.89 -3.95
C SER A 146 2.03 -1.37 -4.74
N VAL A 147 2.93 -0.68 -4.07
CA VAL A 147 4.14 -0.09 -4.63
C VAL A 147 5.33 -0.81 -4.01
N ARG A 148 6.20 -1.35 -4.85
CA ARG A 148 7.50 -1.87 -4.42
C ARG A 148 8.56 -0.91 -4.91
N LEU A 149 9.39 -0.44 -3.99
CA LEU A 149 10.53 0.41 -4.29
C LEU A 149 11.80 -0.41 -4.09
N GLN A 150 12.72 -0.30 -5.04
CA GLN A 150 14.09 -0.73 -4.88
C GLN A 150 14.92 0.53 -4.67
N LEU A 151 15.54 0.64 -3.51
CA LEU A 151 16.35 1.81 -3.16
C LEU A 151 17.81 1.57 -3.51
N ARG A 152 18.53 2.65 -3.84
CA ARG A 152 19.98 2.57 -4.05
C ARG A 152 20.68 2.12 -2.76
N PRO A 153 21.76 1.31 -2.85
CA PRO A 153 22.48 0.85 -1.67
C PRO A 153 22.88 1.98 -0.72
N GLY A 154 22.51 1.85 0.55
CA GLY A 154 22.79 2.85 1.59
C GLY A 154 21.86 4.06 1.63
N THR A 155 20.86 4.13 0.75
CA THR A 155 19.85 5.20 0.77
C THR A 155 18.65 4.79 1.63
N ARG A 156 18.07 5.75 2.35
CA ARG A 156 16.81 5.58 3.08
C ARG A 156 15.88 6.73 2.75
N LEU A 157 14.63 6.42 2.42
CA LEU A 157 13.62 7.44 2.19
C LEU A 157 13.15 8.04 3.51
N SER A 158 12.95 9.36 3.52
CA SER A 158 12.36 10.05 4.66
C SER A 158 10.86 9.71 4.77
N ARG A 159 10.30 9.82 5.99
CA ARG A 159 8.84 9.63 6.20
C ARG A 159 8.01 10.61 5.36
N ALA A 160 8.48 11.85 5.21
CA ALA A 160 7.83 12.85 4.36
C ALA A 160 7.83 12.43 2.89
N SER A 161 8.95 11.87 2.40
CA SER A 161 9.04 11.33 1.03
C SER A 161 8.08 10.16 0.82
N ILE A 162 7.98 9.24 1.78
CA ILE A 162 7.05 8.10 1.71
C ILE A 162 5.59 8.58 1.71
N ALA A 163 5.24 9.55 2.55
CA ALA A 163 3.91 10.15 2.56
C ALA A 163 3.58 10.87 1.24
N GLY A 164 4.56 11.59 0.67
CA GLY A 164 4.43 12.22 -0.64
C GLY A 164 4.19 11.22 -1.77
N ILE A 165 4.97 10.13 -1.79
CA ILE A 165 4.80 9.02 -2.74
C ILE A 165 3.39 8.42 -2.62
N ARG A 166 2.95 8.15 -1.39
CA ARG A 166 1.61 7.62 -1.11
C ARG A 166 0.50 8.52 -1.65
N SER A 167 0.57 9.82 -1.37
CA SER A 167 -0.40 10.80 -1.85
C SER A 167 -0.37 10.96 -3.37
N PHE A 168 0.82 10.95 -3.98
CA PHE A 168 0.98 11.00 -5.43
C PHE A 168 0.29 9.81 -6.10
N VAL A 169 0.59 8.58 -5.66
CA VAL A 169 0.00 7.35 -6.21
C VAL A 169 -1.53 7.34 -6.04
N ALA A 170 -2.03 7.76 -4.88
CA ALA A 170 -3.47 7.86 -4.63
C ALA A 170 -4.15 8.87 -5.55
N ALA A 171 -3.53 10.04 -5.76
CA ALA A 171 -4.07 11.07 -6.65
C ALA A 171 -4.02 10.66 -8.13
N SER A 172 -3.09 9.80 -8.54
CA SER A 172 -2.98 9.30 -9.90
C SER A 172 -4.05 8.25 -10.27
N VAL A 173 -4.71 7.63 -9.30
CA VAL A 173 -5.70 6.57 -9.54
C VAL A 173 -7.08 6.98 -9.05
N THR A 174 -8.07 6.94 -9.94
CA THR A 174 -9.45 7.32 -9.60
C THR A 174 -10.02 6.42 -8.50
N GLY A 175 -10.52 7.04 -7.43
CA GLY A 175 -11.16 6.33 -6.32
C GLY A 175 -10.21 5.52 -5.45
N LEU A 176 -8.91 5.86 -5.44
CA LEU A 176 -7.92 5.25 -4.56
C LEU A 176 -7.69 6.12 -3.32
N ASP A 177 -8.02 5.58 -2.14
CA ASP A 177 -7.71 6.23 -0.87
C ASP A 177 -6.21 6.08 -0.54
N PRO A 178 -5.51 7.14 -0.09
CA PRO A 178 -4.10 7.07 0.33
C PRO A 178 -3.81 6.00 1.39
N MET A 179 -4.75 5.71 2.30
CA MET A 179 -4.62 4.65 3.30
C MET A 179 -4.68 3.24 2.70
N ARG A 180 -5.14 3.10 1.45
CA ARG A 180 -5.20 1.83 0.70
C ARG A 180 -4.02 1.63 -0.25
N VAL A 181 -2.97 2.43 -0.09
CA VAL A 181 -1.69 2.30 -0.79
C VAL A 181 -0.66 1.72 0.15
N THR A 182 -0.14 0.54 -0.19
CA THR A 182 0.95 -0.11 0.57
C THR A 182 2.26 0.07 -0.19
N ILE A 183 3.28 0.60 0.47
CA ILE A 183 4.62 0.80 -0.07
C ILE A 183 5.57 -0.16 0.64
N LEU A 184 6.28 -0.97 -0.13
CA LEU A 184 7.23 -1.98 0.33
C LEU A 184 8.63 -1.66 -0.18
N ASP A 185 9.63 -1.99 0.64
CA ASP A 185 11.04 -2.01 0.24
C ASP A 185 11.43 -3.35 -0.43
N ASP A 186 12.63 -3.43 -1.00
CA ASP A 186 13.20 -4.62 -1.64
C ASP A 186 13.32 -5.82 -0.66
N HIS A 187 13.48 -5.54 0.62
CA HIS A 187 13.50 -6.52 1.71
C HIS A 187 12.10 -6.98 2.17
N GLY A 188 11.02 -6.51 1.54
CA GLY A 188 9.65 -6.89 1.90
C GLY A 188 9.12 -6.21 3.17
N VAL A 189 9.83 -5.20 3.68
CA VAL A 189 9.38 -4.39 4.81
C VAL A 189 8.41 -3.32 4.29
N ALA A 190 7.21 -3.26 4.88
CA ALA A 190 6.28 -2.19 4.58
C ALA A 190 6.82 -0.86 5.12
N LEU A 191 7.16 0.05 4.21
CA LEU A 191 7.56 1.43 4.53
C LEU A 191 6.37 2.26 5.04
N THR A 192 5.15 1.78 4.77
CA THR A 192 3.89 2.40 5.21
C THR A 192 3.37 1.87 6.54
N GLY A 193 4.07 0.93 7.20
CA GLY A 193 3.68 0.41 8.51
C GLY A 193 3.69 1.50 9.58
N ASP A 194 2.55 1.68 10.26
CA ASP A 194 2.35 2.46 11.50
C ASP A 194 2.75 3.95 11.49
N ALA A 195 3.13 4.50 10.34
CA ALA A 195 3.69 5.86 10.26
C ALA A 195 2.64 6.98 10.38
N ALA A 196 1.39 6.74 9.99
CA ALA A 196 0.31 7.71 10.22
C ALA A 196 -0.22 7.63 11.66
N GLU A 197 -0.26 6.42 12.24
CA GLU A 197 -0.79 6.18 13.59
C GLU A 197 0.18 6.67 14.69
N SER A 198 1.49 6.65 14.43
CA SER A 198 2.52 7.11 15.38
C SER A 198 2.68 8.63 15.46
N ASP A 199 2.33 9.39 14.42
CA ASP A 199 2.53 10.85 14.39
C ASP A 199 1.43 11.57 15.19
N ASP A 200 0.18 11.15 15.05
CA ASP A 200 -0.93 11.67 15.86
C ASP A 200 -0.76 11.32 17.35
N ALA A 201 -0.33 10.10 17.68
CA ALA A 201 -0.06 9.70 19.05
C ALA A 201 1.07 10.54 19.69
N SER A 202 2.11 10.86 18.90
CA SER A 202 3.24 11.69 19.34
C SER A 202 2.84 13.16 19.54
N ALA A 203 2.02 13.70 18.64
CA ALA A 203 1.47 15.05 18.76
C ALA A 203 0.53 15.17 19.99
N LEU A 204 -0.30 14.16 20.22
CA LEU A 204 -1.18 14.09 21.38
C LEU A 204 -0.37 14.00 22.68
N GLN A 205 0.66 13.15 22.71
CA GLN A 205 1.57 13.04 23.86
C GLN A 205 2.25 14.38 24.16
N THR A 206 2.71 15.09 23.14
CA THR A 206 3.37 16.41 23.31
C THR A 206 2.39 17.45 23.86
N SER A 207 1.15 17.44 23.37
CA SER A 207 0.09 18.36 23.82
C SER A 207 -0.30 18.09 25.28
N LEU A 208 -0.52 16.82 25.65
CA LEU A 208 -0.81 16.41 27.03
C LEU A 208 0.36 16.70 27.97
N GLN A 209 1.59 16.45 27.53
CA GLN A 209 2.80 16.78 28.30
C GLN A 209 2.86 18.29 28.58
N THR A 210 2.60 19.12 27.57
CA THR A 210 2.62 20.58 27.71
C THR A 210 1.52 21.08 28.66
N ALA A 211 0.30 20.54 28.54
CA ALA A 211 -0.81 20.91 29.42
C ALA A 211 -0.55 20.53 30.88
N LEU A 212 0.03 19.36 31.14
CA LEU A 212 0.40 18.95 32.50
C LEU A 212 1.60 19.72 33.04
N ASP A 213 2.58 20.06 32.21
CA ASP A 213 3.71 20.90 32.60
C ASP A 213 3.26 22.33 32.95
N GLU A 214 2.23 22.87 32.28
CA GLU A 214 1.63 24.18 32.63
C GLU A 214 0.85 24.12 33.95
N ALA A 215 0.09 23.05 34.19
CA ALA A 215 -0.73 22.91 35.40
C ALA A 215 0.08 22.53 36.65
N LEU A 216 1.11 21.67 36.51
CA LEU A 216 1.85 21.07 37.63
C LEU A 216 3.29 21.58 37.75
N GLY A 217 3.79 22.29 36.73
CA GLY A 217 5.17 22.74 36.60
C GLY A 217 6.03 21.76 35.79
N ALA A 218 6.96 22.33 35.02
CA ALA A 218 7.81 21.57 34.10
C ALA A 218 8.57 20.42 34.79
N GLY A 219 8.46 19.21 34.21
CA GLY A 219 9.21 18.03 34.63
C GLY A 219 8.64 17.30 35.85
N VAL A 220 7.44 17.68 36.30
CA VAL A 220 6.75 17.04 37.43
C VAL A 220 5.97 15.80 36.99
N ALA A 221 5.48 15.80 35.76
CA ALA A 221 4.74 14.70 35.17
C ALA A 221 5.41 14.23 33.87
N ILE A 222 5.45 12.93 33.64
CA ILE A 222 5.85 12.33 32.37
C ILE A 222 4.64 11.59 31.81
N VAL A 223 4.22 11.97 30.60
CA VAL A 223 3.09 11.37 29.90
C VAL A 223 3.58 10.42 28.81
N ARG A 224 2.97 9.24 28.74
CA ARG A 224 3.04 8.35 27.58
C ARG A 224 1.64 8.06 27.08
N VAL A 225 1.43 8.27 25.79
CA VAL A 225 0.15 8.00 25.13
C VAL A 225 0.36 6.86 24.14
N HIS A 226 -0.52 5.87 24.20
CA HIS A 226 -0.64 4.85 23.18
C HIS A 226 -2.04 4.96 22.58
N ALA A 227 -2.11 5.27 21.29
CA ALA A 227 -3.35 5.30 20.53
C ALA A 227 -3.42 4.05 19.63
N GLU A 228 -4.55 3.37 19.64
CA GLU A 228 -4.92 2.31 18.70
C GLU A 228 -6.01 2.88 17.79
N TYR A 229 -5.81 2.80 16.48
CA TYR A 229 -6.76 3.28 15.48
C TYR A 229 -7.54 2.11 14.86
N ALA A 230 -8.78 2.37 14.47
CA ALA A 230 -9.64 1.37 13.85
C ALA A 230 -9.12 1.02 12.44
N SER A 231 -8.59 -0.19 12.28
CA SER A 231 -8.04 -0.67 11.00
C SER A 231 -9.10 -1.09 9.98
N ALA A 232 -10.36 -1.19 10.40
CA ALA A 232 -11.53 -1.43 9.57
C ALA A 232 -12.74 -0.64 10.11
N GLU A 233 -13.75 -0.42 9.28
CA GLU A 233 -15.01 0.18 9.73
C GLU A 233 -15.70 -0.76 10.73
N SER A 234 -16.15 -0.21 11.85
CA SER A 234 -16.84 -0.97 12.90
C SER A 234 -18.23 -0.39 13.13
N GLU A 235 -19.25 -1.22 12.95
CA GLU A 235 -20.65 -0.90 13.27
C GLU A 235 -21.06 -1.66 14.53
N GLN A 236 -21.36 -0.92 15.60
CA GLN A 236 -21.90 -1.48 16.82
C GLN A 236 -23.38 -1.12 16.94
N ARG A 237 -24.23 -2.15 16.96
CA ARG A 237 -25.69 -2.03 17.08
C ARG A 237 -26.12 -2.45 18.48
N ASP A 238 -26.45 -1.49 19.35
CA ASP A 238 -27.07 -1.79 20.66
C ASP A 238 -28.59 -1.71 20.50
N VAL A 239 -29.28 -2.82 20.79
CA VAL A 239 -30.74 -2.94 20.71
C VAL A 239 -31.27 -3.18 22.11
N ARG A 240 -31.86 -2.14 22.70
CA ARG A 240 -32.51 -2.26 24.00
C ARG A 240 -34.02 -2.31 23.82
N ARG A 241 -34.64 -3.31 24.45
CA ARG A 241 -36.09 -3.48 24.47
C ARG A 241 -36.59 -3.26 25.88
N ALA A 242 -37.40 -2.23 26.08
CA ALA A 242 -38.08 -2.00 27.34
C ALA A 242 -39.56 -2.36 27.20
N PRO A 243 -40.15 -3.12 28.15
CA PRO A 243 -41.60 -3.32 28.18
C PRO A 243 -42.30 -1.98 28.46
N LEU A 244 -43.42 -1.73 27.76
CA LEU A 244 -44.31 -0.62 28.07
C LEU A 244 -45.06 -0.94 29.38
N GLY A 245 -44.50 -0.57 30.53
CA GLY A 245 -45.07 -0.78 31.87
C GLY A 245 -44.42 -1.91 32.68
N SER A 246 -45.04 -2.31 33.80
CA SER A 246 -44.49 -3.29 34.76
C SER A 246 -44.76 -4.76 34.40
N ALA A 247 -45.32 -5.03 33.22
CA ALA A 247 -45.76 -6.35 32.80
C ALA A 247 -44.86 -6.93 31.69
N PRO A 248 -44.74 -8.26 31.57
CA PRO A 248 -43.86 -8.89 30.58
C PRO A 248 -44.32 -8.60 29.14
N ILE A 249 -43.34 -8.56 28.22
CA ILE A 249 -43.50 -8.20 26.79
C ILE A 249 -44.53 -9.12 26.10
N VAL A 250 -44.52 -10.42 26.42
CA VAL A 250 -45.48 -11.41 25.92
C VAL A 250 -46.06 -12.16 27.11
N ARG A 251 -47.39 -12.31 27.14
CA ARG A 251 -48.10 -13.19 28.08
C ARG A 251 -48.91 -14.21 27.31
N GLU A 252 -48.67 -15.49 27.59
CA GLU A 252 -49.50 -16.58 27.12
C GLU A 252 -50.19 -17.21 28.34
N SER A 253 -51.52 -17.31 28.27
CA SER A 253 -52.32 -18.00 29.28
C SER A 253 -53.27 -18.98 28.62
N ALA A 254 -53.06 -20.26 28.93
CA ALA A 254 -53.97 -21.34 28.55
C ALA A 254 -54.81 -21.72 29.77
N THR A 255 -56.13 -21.64 29.65
CA THR A 255 -57.05 -22.16 30.67
C THR A 255 -57.78 -23.35 30.09
N GLU A 256 -57.65 -24.49 30.76
CA GLU A 256 -58.34 -25.73 30.42
C GLU A 256 -59.36 -26.04 31.52
N SER A 257 -60.64 -26.12 31.15
CA SER A 257 -61.70 -26.52 32.07
C SER A 257 -62.41 -27.76 31.57
N PHE A 258 -62.52 -28.76 32.46
CA PHE A 258 -63.18 -30.03 32.17
C PHE A 258 -64.32 -30.24 33.15
N THR A 259 -65.56 -30.32 32.65
CA THR A 259 -66.74 -30.60 33.49
C THR A 259 -67.26 -32.02 33.23
N GLY A 260 -67.12 -32.89 34.22
CA GLY A 260 -67.36 -34.34 34.10
C GLY A 260 -68.81 -34.81 33.89
N ALA A 261 -69.80 -33.92 33.98
CA ALA A 261 -71.22 -34.30 33.85
C ALA A 261 -71.76 -34.30 32.40
N GLY A 262 -70.99 -33.79 31.43
CA GLY A 262 -71.45 -33.63 30.05
C GLY A 262 -70.36 -33.67 29.00
N ARG A 263 -69.25 -34.40 29.25
CA ARG A 263 -68.10 -34.58 28.33
C ARG A 263 -67.78 -33.34 27.47
N HIS A 264 -67.70 -32.16 28.09
CA HIS A 264 -67.35 -30.94 27.40
C HIS A 264 -65.96 -30.51 27.86
N TYR A 265 -65.10 -30.25 26.87
CA TYR A 265 -63.73 -29.80 27.06
C TYR A 265 -63.62 -28.45 26.38
N ASP A 266 -63.40 -27.42 27.20
CA ASP A 266 -63.15 -26.07 26.72
C ASP A 266 -61.70 -25.71 27.01
N LYS A 267 -60.99 -25.38 25.94
CA LYS A 267 -59.64 -24.84 25.98
C LYS A 267 -59.69 -23.44 25.41
N ASN A 268 -59.42 -22.45 26.26
CA ASN A 268 -59.23 -21.08 25.81
C ASN A 268 -57.75 -20.73 25.88
N ASN A 269 -57.19 -20.27 24.76
CA ASN A 269 -55.81 -19.82 24.69
C ASN A 269 -55.82 -18.32 24.40
N GLU A 270 -55.29 -17.54 25.34
CA GLU A 270 -55.20 -16.09 25.21
C GLU A 270 -53.74 -15.68 25.15
N ARG A 271 -53.38 -14.98 24.06
CA ARG A 271 -52.04 -14.48 23.81
C ARG A 271 -52.11 -12.96 23.73
N ASP A 272 -51.41 -12.30 24.64
CA ASP A 272 -51.35 -10.85 24.75
C ASP A 272 -49.91 -10.39 24.47
N ASP A 273 -49.74 -9.62 23.39
CA ASP A 273 -48.48 -8.99 23.00
C ASP A 273 -48.65 -7.48 23.18
N ARG A 274 -47.98 -6.92 24.18
CA ARG A 274 -48.15 -5.51 24.58
C ARG A 274 -47.14 -4.57 23.92
N GLY A 275 -46.31 -5.09 23.02
CA GLY A 275 -45.25 -4.33 22.37
C GLY A 275 -44.11 -3.97 23.32
N SER A 276 -43.04 -3.44 22.74
CA SER A 276 -41.88 -2.90 23.46
C SER A 276 -41.45 -1.60 22.80
N ASP A 277 -41.02 -0.63 23.61
CA ASP A 277 -40.25 0.48 23.08
C ASP A 277 -38.87 -0.06 22.69
N VAL A 278 -38.57 0.02 21.40
CA VAL A 278 -37.27 -0.36 20.85
C VAL A 278 -36.44 0.90 20.75
N HIS A 279 -35.35 0.95 21.52
CA HIS A 279 -34.32 1.96 21.33
C HIS A 279 -33.17 1.30 20.58
N GLU A 280 -32.94 1.77 19.36
CA GLU A 280 -31.83 1.35 18.51
C GLU A 280 -30.80 2.49 18.48
N THR A 281 -29.57 2.18 18.89
CA THR A 281 -28.44 3.10 18.71
C THR A 281 -27.42 2.40 17.83
N VAL A 282 -27.16 3.00 16.66
CA VAL A 282 -26.14 2.55 15.73
C VAL A 282 -24.95 3.49 15.86
N SER A 283 -23.83 2.96 16.34
CA SER A 283 -22.55 3.68 16.34
C SER A 283 -21.69 3.15 15.22
N ARG A 284 -21.29 4.04 14.29
CA ARG A 284 -20.34 3.71 13.22
C ARG A 284 -19.02 4.41 13.50
N LEU A 285 -17.96 3.62 13.63
CA LEU A 285 -16.59 4.10 13.74
C LEU A 285 -15.93 3.95 12.36
N PRO A 286 -15.65 5.06 11.65
CA PRO A 286 -14.98 5.00 10.37
C PRO A 286 -13.52 4.50 10.55
N ARG A 287 -12.97 3.90 9.49
CA ARG A 287 -11.57 3.46 9.48
C ARG A 287 -10.63 4.65 9.71
N GLY A 288 -9.62 4.46 10.54
CA GLY A 288 -8.70 5.53 10.97
C GLY A 288 -9.21 6.39 12.13
N SER A 289 -10.41 6.14 12.67
CA SER A 289 -10.84 6.75 13.93
C SER A 289 -10.08 6.17 15.12
N LEU A 290 -9.88 6.95 16.18
CA LEU A 290 -9.28 6.51 17.43
C LEU A 290 -10.17 5.43 18.07
N ALA A 291 -9.73 4.17 18.05
CA ALA A 291 -10.47 3.05 18.60
C ALA A 291 -10.26 2.94 20.12
N ARG A 292 -9.02 3.11 20.56
CA ARG A 292 -8.65 3.11 21.99
C ARG A 292 -7.47 4.04 22.22
N MET A 293 -7.49 4.74 23.34
CA MET A 293 -6.35 5.49 23.83
C MET A 293 -6.02 5.04 25.25
N THR A 294 -4.76 4.72 25.49
CA THR A 294 -4.22 4.41 26.81
C THR A 294 -3.18 5.46 27.16
N THR A 295 -3.46 6.22 28.22
CA THR A 295 -2.54 7.24 28.73
C THR A 295 -1.96 6.78 30.05
N ALA A 296 -0.63 6.82 30.17
CA ALA A 296 0.08 6.59 31.42
C ALA A 296 0.77 7.89 31.85
N VAL A 297 0.42 8.39 33.03
CA VAL A 297 1.00 9.59 33.63
C VAL A 297 1.79 9.19 34.87
N VAL A 298 3.08 9.52 34.90
CA VAL A 298 3.95 9.29 36.05
C VAL A 298 4.23 10.65 36.68
N VAL A 299 3.96 10.80 37.97
CA VAL A 299 4.17 12.05 38.73
C VAL A 299 5.24 11.88 39.79
N ASP A 300 5.99 12.95 40.06
CA ASP A 300 6.99 12.97 41.14
C ASP A 300 6.33 12.87 42.53
N ALA A 301 6.67 11.82 43.27
CA ALA A 301 6.16 11.55 44.61
C ALA A 301 6.55 12.63 45.64
N GLN A 302 7.61 13.41 45.40
CA GLN A 302 8.07 14.43 46.36
C GLN A 302 7.18 15.69 46.38
N LYS A 303 6.35 15.90 45.36
CA LYS A 303 5.50 17.11 45.27
C LYS A 303 4.13 16.99 45.96
N ASN A 304 3.83 15.85 46.59
CA ASN A 304 2.59 15.60 47.34
C ASN A 304 1.32 16.08 46.60
N LEU A 305 1.21 15.72 45.32
CA LEU A 305 0.12 16.11 44.44
C LEU A 305 -1.13 15.27 44.71
N GLU A 306 -2.30 15.91 44.64
CA GLU A 306 -3.58 15.19 44.65
C GLU A 306 -3.80 14.47 43.32
N LEU A 307 -3.75 13.14 43.36
CA LEU A 307 -3.87 12.28 42.18
C LEU A 307 -5.23 12.40 41.47
N GLU A 308 -6.29 12.83 42.17
CA GLU A 308 -7.58 13.10 41.54
C GLU A 308 -7.53 14.29 40.57
N ASN A 309 -6.84 15.37 40.92
CA ASN A 309 -6.72 16.54 40.05
C ASN A 309 -5.91 16.20 38.79
N VAL A 310 -4.87 15.37 38.93
CA VAL A 310 -4.08 14.88 37.79
C VAL A 310 -4.93 14.00 36.87
N ARG A 311 -5.82 13.19 37.42
CA ARG A 311 -6.72 12.33 36.63
C ARG A 311 -7.81 13.10 35.88
N VAL A 312 -8.26 14.23 36.42
CA VAL A 312 -9.24 15.10 35.71
C VAL A 312 -8.59 15.85 34.55
N LEU A 313 -7.29 16.14 34.65
CA LEU A 313 -6.50 16.83 33.62
C LEU A 313 -6.02 15.93 32.47
N ALA A 314 -5.99 14.61 32.67
CA ALA A 314 -5.43 13.61 31.74
C ALA A 314 -6.51 12.79 31.03
#